data_AF-A0A438FX95-F1
#
_entry.id   AF-A0A438FX95-F1
#
_cell.length_a   1.000
_cell.length_b   1.000
_cell.length_c   1.000
_cell.angle_alpha   90.00
_cell.angle_beta   90.00
_cell.angle_gamma   90.00
#
_symmetry.space_group_name_H-M   'P 1'
#
loop_
_entity.id
_entity.type
_entity.pdbx_description
1 polymer ?
#
loop_
_entity_poly.entity_id
_entity_poly.type
_entity_poly.pdbx_seq_one_letter_code
_entity_poly.pdbx_strand_id
1 'polypeptide(L)'
;MCASKSLSISHEALRSVNTAIRLLMLTFNGLKFMASMVITMLTLKLILFLIDSYPYFYEFLCQKVYFLQNFDDVLVPPDHVSRSYNDTYYIDSQTVLRCHTSAHQAELLRRGHTHFLVTGDVYPRDSIDSTHYPVFHQMEGVRVFFPGDWETSGMDGTSYAAEDLKKCLEGLVQHLFGNVEMRWIDTYFPFTNPSFELEIYFQKQAPFHFAVFTFCKEG
;
A
#
# COMPACT_ATOMS: atom_id res chain seq x y z
N MET A 1 -14.19 19.57 29.60
CA MET A 1 -14.42 18.12 29.42
C MET A 1 -15.13 17.90 28.09
N CYS A 2 -14.37 17.74 27.00
CA CYS A 2 -14.93 17.37 25.70
C CYS A 2 -13.84 16.63 24.92
N ALA A 3 -13.48 15.45 25.41
CA ALA A 3 -12.52 14.55 24.79
C ALA A 3 -12.98 13.12 25.11
N SER A 4 -13.85 12.54 24.27
CA SER A 4 -14.16 11.09 24.33
C SER A 4 -15.08 10.54 23.23
N LYS A 5 -15.41 11.26 22.15
CA LYS A 5 -16.34 10.72 21.11
C LYS A 5 -15.81 10.65 19.68
N SER A 6 -14.56 11.02 19.40
CA SER A 6 -13.97 10.89 18.05
C SER A 6 -12.92 9.79 17.92
N LEU A 7 -12.57 9.08 19.01
CA LEU A 7 -11.49 8.08 19.03
C LEU A 7 -11.95 6.63 18.78
N SER A 8 -13.25 6.34 18.79
CA SER A 8 -13.76 4.96 18.71
C SER A 8 -14.00 4.45 17.28
N ILE A 9 -14.13 5.34 16.31
CA ILE A 9 -14.58 4.98 14.94
C ILE A 9 -13.42 4.50 14.05
N SER A 10 -12.18 4.92 14.33
CA SER A 10 -10.99 4.47 13.57
C SER A 10 -10.68 3.00 13.82
N HIS A 11 -10.93 2.50 15.04
CA HIS A 11 -10.72 1.10 15.37
C HIS A 11 -11.86 0.19 14.90
N GLU A 12 -13.11 0.68 14.85
CA GLU A 12 -14.29 -0.10 14.42
C GLU A 12 -14.40 -0.26 12.90
N ALA A 13 -14.05 0.74 12.09
CA ALA A 13 -14.18 0.63 10.63
C ALA A 13 -13.27 -0.46 10.02
N LEU A 14 -12.11 -0.72 10.62
CA LEU A 14 -11.18 -1.79 10.24
C LEU A 14 -11.40 -3.10 11.03
N ARG A 15 -12.14 -3.09 12.14
CA ARG A 15 -12.45 -4.30 12.96
C ARG A 15 -13.85 -4.88 12.75
N SER A 16 -14.81 -4.10 12.25
CA SER A 16 -16.24 -4.50 12.19
C SER A 16 -16.62 -5.27 10.93
N VAL A 17 -15.65 -5.58 10.06
CA VAL A 17 -15.91 -6.16 8.77
C VAL A 17 -15.17 -7.50 8.69
N ASN A 18 -15.93 -8.60 8.72
CA ASN A 18 -15.46 -9.96 8.40
C ASN A 18 -15.12 -10.01 6.90
N THR A 19 -14.12 -9.24 6.49
CA THR A 19 -13.76 -9.02 5.09
C THR A 19 -12.26 -9.05 4.96
N ALA A 20 -11.79 -9.77 3.96
CA ALA A 20 -10.38 -9.79 3.64
C ALA A 20 -10.04 -8.56 2.78
N ILE A 21 -8.91 -7.92 3.06
CA ILE A 21 -8.46 -6.72 2.35
C ILE A 21 -7.14 -7.01 1.65
N ARG A 22 -7.17 -7.04 0.33
CA ARG A 22 -5.98 -7.02 -0.48
C ARG A 22 -5.44 -5.59 -0.55
N LEU A 23 -4.23 -5.40 -0.06
CA LEU A 23 -3.42 -4.21 -0.33
C LEU A 23 -2.36 -4.58 -1.38
N LEU A 24 -2.03 -3.65 -2.24
CA LEU A 24 -0.94 -3.72 -3.19
C LEU A 24 -0.15 -2.45 -2.95
N MET A 25 1.17 -2.53 -2.79
CA MET A 25 2.03 -1.35 -2.81
C MET A 25 3.08 -1.60 -3.87
N LEU A 26 3.36 -0.59 -4.66
CA LEU A 26 4.37 -0.63 -5.71
C LEU A 26 5.26 0.58 -5.48
N THR A 27 6.42 0.31 -4.88
CA THR A 27 7.47 1.29 -4.64
C THR A 27 8.62 1.04 -5.59
N PHE A 28 8.89 2.00 -6.48
CA PHE A 28 10.01 1.91 -7.41
C PHE A 28 11.26 2.56 -6.81
N ASN A 29 11.82 1.96 -5.76
CA ASN A 29 13.12 2.38 -5.22
C ASN A 29 14.23 1.78 -6.08
N GLY A 30 15.11 2.62 -6.64
CA GLY A 30 16.28 2.19 -7.41
C GLY A 30 16.25 2.46 -8.91
N LEU A 31 15.14 2.95 -9.50
CA LEU A 31 15.15 3.53 -10.86
C LEU A 31 15.73 4.95 -10.82
N LYS A 32 17.00 5.05 -10.46
CA LYS A 32 17.77 6.29 -10.55
C LYS A 32 17.74 6.82 -11.98
N PHE A 33 17.34 8.08 -12.13
CA PHE A 33 17.49 8.86 -13.37
C PHE A 33 16.79 8.30 -14.61
N MET A 34 15.59 7.74 -14.47
CA MET A 34 14.74 7.60 -15.66
C MET A 34 13.85 8.83 -15.78
N ALA A 35 13.97 9.55 -16.89
CA ALA A 35 13.19 10.75 -17.22
C ALA A 35 11.71 10.55 -16.89
N SER A 36 10.98 11.64 -16.57
CA SER A 36 9.53 11.67 -16.28
C SER A 36 8.73 10.68 -17.15
N MET A 37 9.09 10.54 -18.43
CA MET A 37 8.46 9.63 -19.39
C MET A 37 8.44 8.16 -18.97
N VAL A 38 9.46 7.63 -18.28
CA VAL A 38 9.53 6.21 -17.92
C VAL A 38 8.65 5.89 -16.71
N ILE A 39 8.63 6.78 -15.71
CA ILE A 39 7.70 6.67 -14.59
C ILE A 39 6.28 6.70 -15.14
N THR A 40 5.96 7.68 -16.00
CA THR A 40 4.65 7.76 -16.65
C THR A 40 4.30 6.52 -17.46
N MET A 41 5.24 5.97 -18.24
CA MET A 41 4.99 4.75 -19.03
C MET A 41 4.77 3.50 -18.15
N LEU A 42 5.53 3.37 -17.06
CA LEU A 42 5.38 2.25 -16.13
C LEU A 42 4.06 2.36 -15.36
N THR A 43 3.75 3.55 -14.83
CA THR A 43 2.46 3.86 -14.20
C THR A 43 1.31 3.56 -15.16
N LEU A 44 1.41 3.93 -16.44
CA LEU A 44 0.36 3.65 -17.43
C LEU A 44 0.15 2.14 -17.63
N LYS A 45 1.24 1.35 -17.71
CA LYS A 45 1.16 -0.11 -17.83
C LYS A 45 0.54 -0.75 -16.58
N LEU A 46 0.90 -0.26 -15.40
CA LEU A 46 0.28 -0.69 -14.14
C LEU A 46 -1.22 -0.44 -14.14
N ILE A 47 -1.63 0.79 -14.48
CA ILE A 47 -3.05 1.16 -14.53
C ILE A 47 -3.79 0.27 -15.53
N LEU A 48 -3.25 0.10 -16.74
CA LEU A 48 -3.88 -0.73 -17.77
C LEU A 48 -4.04 -2.20 -17.34
N PHE A 49 -3.10 -2.73 -16.56
CA PHE A 49 -3.20 -4.09 -16.03
C PHE A 49 -4.22 -4.20 -14.88
N LEU A 50 -4.31 -3.17 -14.03
CA LEU A 50 -5.09 -3.22 -12.79
C LEU A 50 -6.52 -2.67 -12.93
N ILE A 51 -6.82 -1.87 -13.96
CA ILE A 51 -8.07 -1.09 -14.05
C ILE A 51 -9.34 -1.96 -14.01
N ASP A 52 -9.30 -3.17 -14.56
CA ASP A 52 -10.46 -4.08 -14.55
C ASP A 52 -10.77 -4.62 -13.15
N SER A 53 -9.73 -4.77 -12.31
CA SER A 53 -9.86 -5.23 -10.92
C SER A 53 -10.07 -4.07 -9.93
N TYR A 54 -9.69 -2.86 -10.32
CA TYR A 54 -9.71 -1.65 -9.51
C TYR A 54 -10.36 -0.49 -10.30
N PRO A 55 -11.70 -0.42 -10.35
CA PRO A 55 -12.42 0.52 -11.20
C PRO A 55 -12.28 1.99 -10.76
N TYR A 56 -11.87 2.25 -9.52
CA TYR A 56 -11.63 3.59 -9.00
C TYR A 56 -10.14 3.90 -8.92
N PHE A 57 -9.70 5.00 -9.53
CA PHE A 57 -8.31 5.43 -9.55
C PHE A 57 -8.17 6.86 -9.01
N TYR A 58 -7.32 7.03 -8.00
CA TYR A 58 -7.09 8.31 -7.31
C TYR A 58 -5.63 8.76 -7.45
N GLU A 59 -5.39 9.85 -8.19
CA GLU A 59 -4.03 10.39 -8.41
C GLU A 59 -3.80 11.75 -7.71
N PHE A 60 -4.85 12.57 -7.60
CA PHE A 60 -4.74 13.96 -7.15
C PHE A 60 -5.15 14.19 -5.69
N LEU A 61 -4.95 13.18 -4.83
CA LEU A 61 -5.22 13.33 -3.40
C LEU A 61 -4.17 14.24 -2.74
N CYS A 62 -4.61 15.02 -1.75
CA CYS A 62 -3.76 16.03 -1.11
C CYS A 62 -2.52 15.40 -0.46
N GLN A 63 -1.34 15.89 -0.81
CA GLN A 63 -0.06 15.48 -0.20
C GLN A 63 0.07 15.88 1.28
N LYS A 64 -0.60 16.95 1.70
CA LYS A 64 -0.69 17.34 3.11
C LYS A 64 -1.83 16.56 3.75
N VAL A 65 -1.49 15.71 4.70
CA VAL A 65 -2.44 14.85 5.42
C VAL A 65 -2.38 15.13 6.91
N TYR A 66 -3.43 14.75 7.64
CA TYR A 66 -3.38 14.78 9.09
C TYR A 66 -2.42 13.71 9.62
N PHE A 67 -1.77 14.00 10.75
CA PHE A 67 -0.92 13.05 11.47
C PHE A 67 -1.64 11.71 11.71
N LEU A 68 -2.92 11.77 12.10
CA LEU A 68 -3.75 10.58 12.33
C LEU A 68 -3.88 9.74 11.06
N GLN A 69 -4.08 10.36 9.90
CA GLN A 69 -4.22 9.66 8.63
C GLN A 69 -2.92 8.95 8.22
N ASN A 70 -1.78 9.61 8.42
CA ASN A 70 -0.48 9.07 8.04
C ASN A 70 0.00 7.95 8.97
N PHE A 71 -0.47 7.88 10.22
CA PHE A 71 0.08 6.93 11.19
C PHE A 71 -1.00 6.12 11.94
N ASP A 72 -1.94 6.78 12.61
CA ASP A 72 -2.88 6.12 13.52
C ASP A 72 -3.93 5.29 12.76
N ASP A 73 -4.50 5.85 11.69
CA ASP A 73 -5.48 5.18 10.83
C ASP A 73 -4.89 3.97 10.10
N VAL A 74 -3.56 3.91 9.97
CA VAL A 74 -2.79 2.80 9.41
C VAL A 74 -1.96 2.08 10.48
N LEU A 75 -2.42 2.10 11.74
CA LEU A 75 -1.91 1.25 12.83
C LEU A 75 -0.40 1.31 13.09
N VAL A 76 0.30 2.36 12.65
CA VAL A 76 1.70 2.58 13.00
C VAL A 76 1.77 2.78 14.51
N PRO A 77 2.66 2.14 15.28
CA PRO A 77 2.72 2.33 16.73
C PRO A 77 3.17 3.76 17.13
N PRO A 78 2.70 4.33 18.26
CA PRO A 78 3.11 5.66 18.73
C PRO A 78 4.62 5.84 18.95
N ASP A 79 5.32 4.76 19.26
CA ASP A 79 6.78 4.68 19.49
C ASP A 79 7.57 4.30 18.23
N HIS A 80 6.91 4.17 17.08
CA HIS A 80 7.56 3.79 15.83
C HIS A 80 8.49 4.89 15.31
N VAL A 81 9.69 4.50 14.85
CA VAL A 81 10.74 5.44 14.39
C VAL A 81 10.26 6.38 13.29
N SER A 82 9.41 5.91 12.38
CA SER A 82 8.86 6.74 11.29
C SER A 82 8.09 7.97 11.77
N ARG A 83 7.60 7.99 13.01
CA ARG A 83 6.95 9.17 13.60
C ARG A 83 7.94 10.25 14.04
N SER A 84 9.24 9.99 14.02
CA SER A 84 10.25 10.96 14.44
C SER A 84 10.32 12.16 13.47
N TYR A 85 10.77 13.31 13.97
CA TYR A 85 11.09 14.46 13.11
C TYR A 85 12.25 14.18 12.15
N ASN A 86 13.05 13.15 12.40
CA ASN A 86 14.15 12.76 11.53
C ASN A 86 13.66 11.99 10.30
N ASP A 87 12.51 11.30 10.40
CA ASP A 87 11.98 10.41 9.36
C ASP A 87 10.71 10.98 8.67
N THR A 88 10.09 12.02 9.23
CA THR A 88 8.86 12.63 8.68
C THR A 88 8.92 14.16 8.60
N TYR A 89 8.41 14.72 7.50
CA TYR A 89 8.23 16.16 7.33
C TYR A 89 6.92 16.63 7.98
N TYR A 90 7.04 17.15 9.22
CA TYR A 90 5.97 17.83 9.92
C TYR A 90 5.80 19.27 9.42
N ILE A 91 4.58 19.63 9.02
CA ILE A 91 4.23 21.00 8.60
C ILE A 91 3.81 21.81 9.83
N ASP A 92 2.99 21.21 10.68
CA ASP A 92 2.56 21.76 11.97
C ASP A 92 2.28 20.62 12.97
N SER A 93 1.70 20.94 14.13
CA SER A 93 1.39 19.95 15.17
C SER A 93 0.33 18.91 14.78
N GLN A 94 -0.42 19.13 13.71
CA GLN A 94 -1.55 18.30 13.27
C GLN A 94 -1.35 17.70 11.88
N THR A 95 -0.47 18.26 11.05
CA THR A 95 -0.31 17.88 9.65
C THR A 95 1.13 17.56 9.26
N VAL A 96 1.27 16.60 8.35
CA VAL A 96 2.53 16.12 7.78
C VAL A 96 2.42 16.07 6.26
N LEU A 97 3.55 16.04 5.56
CA LEU A 97 3.56 15.49 4.20
C LEU A 97 3.43 13.98 4.28
N ARG A 98 2.59 13.38 3.44
CA ARG A 98 2.33 11.94 3.48
C ARG A 98 3.61 11.13 3.23
N CYS A 99 3.87 10.14 4.07
CA CYS A 99 5.01 9.23 3.92
C CYS A 99 4.71 8.06 2.99
N HIS A 100 3.42 7.77 2.79
CA HIS A 100 2.92 6.68 1.94
C HIS A 100 1.49 7.01 1.47
N THR A 101 1.05 6.45 0.35
CA THR A 101 -0.33 6.63 -0.15
C THR A 101 -1.38 5.98 0.76
N SER A 102 -0.96 5.07 1.67
CA SER A 102 -1.85 4.43 2.65
C SER A 102 -2.59 5.44 3.55
N ALA A 103 -2.07 6.66 3.69
CA ALA A 103 -2.69 7.74 4.45
C ALA A 103 -4.11 8.11 3.97
N HIS A 104 -4.49 7.71 2.76
CA HIS A 104 -5.80 7.99 2.19
C HIS A 104 -6.78 6.81 2.30
N GLN A 105 -6.31 5.60 2.59
CA GLN A 105 -7.11 4.38 2.46
C GLN A 105 -8.29 4.34 3.45
N ALA A 106 -8.04 4.68 4.72
CA ALA A 106 -9.09 4.64 5.75
C ALA A 106 -10.26 5.55 5.40
N GLU A 107 -9.99 6.74 4.87
CA GLU A 107 -11.01 7.68 4.42
C GLU A 107 -11.78 7.15 3.19
N LEU A 108 -11.08 6.55 2.21
CA LEU A 108 -11.71 5.96 1.04
C LEU A 108 -12.60 4.77 1.40
N LEU A 109 -12.16 3.90 2.31
CA LEU A 109 -12.94 2.79 2.85
C LEU A 109 -14.18 3.29 3.60
N ARG A 110 -14.04 4.33 4.45
CA ARG A 110 -15.18 4.97 5.16
C ARG A 110 -16.23 5.55 4.21
N ARG A 111 -15.83 5.97 3.01
CA ARG A 111 -16.73 6.44 1.94
C ARG A 111 -17.40 5.30 1.16
N GLY A 112 -17.08 4.04 1.47
CA GLY A 112 -17.65 2.86 0.83
C GLY A 112 -16.91 2.41 -0.42
N HIS A 113 -15.71 2.94 -0.72
CA HIS A 113 -14.90 2.41 -1.80
C HIS A 113 -14.26 1.10 -1.39
N THR A 114 -14.53 0.02 -2.12
CA THR A 114 -14.03 -1.32 -1.81
C THR A 114 -12.92 -1.78 -2.76
N HIS A 115 -12.79 -1.17 -3.94
CA HIS A 115 -11.83 -1.56 -4.98
C HIS A 115 -11.22 -0.32 -5.62
N PHE A 116 -10.03 0.10 -5.20
CA PHE A 116 -9.44 1.33 -5.70
C PHE A 116 -7.92 1.30 -5.77
N LEU A 117 -7.37 2.10 -6.67
CA LEU A 117 -5.96 2.45 -6.74
C LEU A 117 -5.75 3.87 -6.21
N VAL A 118 -4.67 4.07 -5.46
CA VAL A 118 -4.18 5.40 -5.05
C VAL A 118 -2.75 5.53 -5.54
N THR A 119 -2.46 6.55 -6.33
CA THR A 119 -1.10 6.85 -6.77
C THR A 119 -0.74 8.28 -6.41
N GLY A 120 0.55 8.54 -6.18
CA GLY A 120 1.03 9.89 -5.96
C GLY A 120 2.41 9.95 -5.32
N ASP A 121 2.94 11.16 -5.25
CA ASP A 121 4.24 11.40 -4.63
C ASP A 121 4.14 11.28 -3.10
N VAL A 122 5.18 10.71 -2.50
CA VAL A 122 5.33 10.52 -1.06
C VAL A 122 6.66 11.10 -0.60
N TYR A 123 6.71 11.51 0.66
CA TYR A 123 7.76 12.35 1.21
C TYR A 123 8.32 11.80 2.54
N PRO A 124 8.86 10.59 2.59
CA PRO A 124 9.63 10.16 3.76
C PRO A 124 10.94 10.96 3.84
N ARG A 125 11.39 11.29 5.04
CA ARG A 125 12.64 12.05 5.26
C ARG A 125 13.85 11.10 5.24
N ASP A 126 13.97 10.31 4.20
CA ASP A 126 15.06 9.35 4.06
C ASP A 126 16.38 10.06 3.76
N SER A 127 17.48 9.46 4.23
CA SER A 127 18.81 9.91 3.87
C SER A 127 19.04 9.68 2.37
N ILE A 128 19.52 10.70 1.66
CA ILE A 128 19.81 10.58 0.23
C ILE A 128 21.01 9.66 0.04
N ASP A 129 20.79 8.51 -0.59
CA ASP A 129 21.86 7.58 -0.93
C ASP A 129 21.65 6.97 -2.32
N SER A 130 22.30 5.84 -2.59
CA SER A 130 22.23 5.21 -3.89
C SER A 130 20.90 4.50 -4.19
N THR A 131 20.04 4.33 -3.20
CA THR A 131 18.79 3.57 -3.24
C THR A 131 17.60 4.33 -2.66
N HIS A 132 17.85 5.41 -1.91
CA HIS A 132 16.84 6.20 -1.21
C HIS A 132 16.85 7.66 -1.67
N TYR A 133 15.65 8.20 -1.90
CA TYR A 133 15.43 9.60 -2.21
C TYR A 133 14.22 10.08 -1.40
N PRO A 134 14.26 11.28 -0.79
CA PRO A 134 13.21 11.77 0.13
C PRO A 134 11.90 12.16 -0.56
N VAL A 135 11.80 11.91 -1.88
CA VAL A 135 10.58 12.10 -2.69
C VAL A 135 10.52 11.02 -3.76
N PHE A 136 9.50 10.18 -3.76
CA PHE A 136 9.28 9.21 -4.82
C PHE A 136 7.78 9.00 -5.09
N HIS A 137 7.48 8.37 -6.22
CA HIS A 137 6.11 8.07 -6.61
C HIS A 137 5.71 6.68 -6.12
N GLN A 138 4.56 6.59 -5.47
CA GLN A 138 4.03 5.35 -4.92
C GLN A 138 2.63 5.09 -5.46
N MET A 139 2.37 3.84 -5.85
CA MET A 139 1.03 3.36 -6.18
C MET A 139 0.63 2.29 -5.18
N GLU A 140 -0.59 2.36 -4.69
CA GLU A 140 -1.21 1.33 -3.89
C GLU A 140 -2.58 0.92 -4.46
N GLY A 141 -3.00 -0.32 -4.20
CA GLY A 141 -4.32 -0.82 -4.58
C GLY A 141 -5.00 -1.53 -3.42
N VAL A 142 -6.24 -1.15 -3.11
CA VAL A 142 -7.04 -1.75 -2.04
C VAL A 142 -8.24 -2.47 -2.64
N ARG A 143 -8.46 -3.72 -2.23
CA ARG A 143 -9.62 -4.54 -2.61
C ARG A 143 -10.20 -5.24 -1.39
N VAL A 144 -11.47 -5.03 -1.10
CA VAL A 144 -12.23 -5.66 -0.01
C VAL A 144 -13.05 -6.81 -0.58
N PHE A 145 -12.83 -8.01 -0.04
CA PHE A 145 -13.60 -9.21 -0.34
C PHE A 145 -14.66 -9.45 0.74
N PHE A 146 -15.80 -9.98 0.34
CA PHE A 146 -16.93 -10.38 1.18
C PHE A 146 -17.11 -11.90 1.17
N PRO A 147 -17.82 -12.50 2.15
CA PRO A 147 -17.97 -13.95 2.25
C PRO A 147 -18.34 -14.68 0.95
N GLY A 148 -19.25 -14.09 0.15
CA GLY A 148 -19.63 -14.65 -1.15
C GLY A 148 -18.50 -14.78 -2.17
N ASP A 149 -17.38 -14.07 -2.00
CA ASP A 149 -16.21 -14.15 -2.88
C ASP A 149 -15.37 -15.42 -2.64
N TRP A 150 -15.30 -15.90 -1.40
CA TRP A 150 -14.44 -17.04 -1.02
C TRP A 150 -15.20 -18.27 -0.53
N GLU A 151 -16.48 -18.19 -0.20
CA GLU A 151 -17.28 -19.32 0.31
C GLU A 151 -17.18 -20.57 -0.57
N THR A 152 -17.17 -20.40 -1.90
CA THR A 152 -17.05 -21.53 -2.85
C THR A 152 -15.62 -22.04 -3.03
N SER A 153 -14.62 -21.31 -2.53
CA SER A 153 -13.21 -21.69 -2.67
C SER A 153 -12.77 -22.75 -1.65
N GLY A 154 -13.54 -22.93 -0.56
CA GLY A 154 -13.16 -23.79 0.56
C GLY A 154 -12.02 -23.23 1.43
N MET A 155 -11.60 -21.99 1.20
CA MET A 155 -10.61 -21.26 2.00
C MET A 155 -11.29 -20.26 2.94
N ASP A 156 -10.63 -19.90 4.03
CA ASP A 156 -10.99 -18.71 4.79
C ASP A 156 -10.69 -17.44 3.97
N GLY A 157 -11.32 -16.32 4.33
CA GLY A 157 -11.18 -15.08 3.58
C GLY A 157 -9.73 -14.57 3.53
N THR A 158 -8.96 -14.78 4.59
CA THR A 158 -7.56 -14.34 4.67
C THR A 158 -6.71 -15.11 3.67
N SER A 159 -6.83 -16.44 3.64
CA SER A 159 -6.13 -17.30 2.67
C SER A 159 -6.54 -16.99 1.23
N TYR A 160 -7.84 -16.73 0.99
CA TYR A 160 -8.33 -16.34 -0.32
C TYR A 160 -7.73 -15.02 -0.81
N ALA A 161 -7.73 -13.97 0.02
CA ALA A 161 -7.18 -12.68 -0.35
C ALA A 161 -5.66 -12.72 -0.53
N ALA A 162 -4.95 -13.52 0.26
CA ALA A 162 -3.52 -13.76 0.07
C ALA A 162 -3.24 -14.46 -1.28
N GLU A 163 -4.03 -15.46 -1.66
CA GLU A 163 -3.89 -16.14 -2.95
C GLU A 163 -4.24 -15.20 -4.13
N ASP A 164 -5.31 -14.40 -4.03
CA ASP A 164 -5.66 -13.39 -5.04
C ASP A 164 -4.54 -12.35 -5.20
N LEU A 165 -3.97 -11.86 -4.09
CA LEU A 165 -2.84 -10.94 -4.13
C LEU A 165 -1.66 -11.57 -4.88
N LYS A 166 -1.26 -12.77 -4.48
CA LYS A 166 -0.10 -13.45 -5.06
C LYS A 166 -0.28 -13.66 -6.56
N LYS A 167 -1.44 -14.17 -6.97
CA LYS A 167 -1.78 -14.36 -8.39
C LYS A 167 -1.75 -13.06 -9.18
N CYS A 168 -2.35 -12.00 -8.65
CA CYS A 168 -2.38 -10.73 -9.36
C CYS A 168 -0.98 -10.14 -9.54
N LEU A 169 -0.11 -10.31 -8.55
CA LEU A 169 1.25 -9.80 -8.62
C LEU A 169 2.17 -10.61 -9.51
N GLU A 170 2.09 -11.93 -9.44
CA GLU A 170 2.79 -12.80 -10.38
C GLU A 170 2.36 -12.47 -11.82
N GLY A 171 1.05 -12.28 -12.05
CA GLY A 171 0.52 -11.83 -13.33
C GLY A 171 1.04 -10.45 -13.74
N LEU A 172 1.13 -9.50 -12.80
CA LEU A 172 1.68 -8.17 -13.07
C LEU A 172 3.16 -8.23 -13.44
N VAL A 173 3.95 -8.98 -12.69
CA VAL A 173 5.38 -9.18 -12.95
C VAL A 173 5.57 -9.84 -14.31
N GLN A 174 4.79 -10.88 -14.62
CA GLN A 174 4.82 -11.52 -15.94
C GLN A 174 4.45 -10.54 -17.06
N HIS A 175 3.46 -9.68 -16.85
CA HIS A 175 3.06 -8.65 -17.83
C HIS A 175 4.16 -7.60 -18.07
N LEU A 176 4.87 -7.19 -17.02
CA LEU A 176 5.89 -6.14 -17.09
C LEU A 176 7.26 -6.65 -17.55
N PHE A 177 7.69 -7.81 -17.05
CA PHE A 177 9.06 -8.31 -17.19
C PHE A 177 9.16 -9.63 -17.95
N GLY A 178 8.03 -10.26 -18.28
CA GLY A 178 8.00 -11.57 -18.92
C GLY A 178 8.32 -12.70 -17.95
N ASN A 179 8.96 -13.76 -18.47
CA ASN A 179 9.31 -14.92 -17.67
C ASN A 179 10.56 -14.64 -16.82
N VAL A 180 10.35 -14.31 -15.55
CA VAL A 180 11.40 -14.02 -14.56
C VAL A 180 11.21 -14.90 -13.33
N GLU A 181 12.32 -15.19 -12.65
CA GLU A 181 12.27 -15.90 -11.36
C GLU A 181 11.74 -14.95 -10.27
N MET A 182 10.83 -15.47 -9.45
CA MET A 182 10.15 -14.74 -8.39
C MET A 182 10.30 -15.47 -7.06
N ARG A 183 10.43 -14.71 -5.97
CA ARG A 183 10.54 -15.25 -4.62
C ARG A 183 9.64 -14.49 -3.65
N TRP A 184 8.74 -15.21 -3.01
CA TRP A 184 7.94 -14.68 -1.90
C TRP A 184 8.72 -14.73 -0.59
N ILE A 185 8.66 -13.66 0.19
CA ILE A 185 9.25 -13.53 1.52
C ILE A 185 8.14 -13.18 2.49
N ASP A 186 8.07 -13.88 3.62
CA ASP A 186 7.20 -13.48 4.72
C ASP A 186 7.83 -12.29 5.46
N THR A 187 7.04 -11.24 5.66
CA THR A 187 7.51 -9.99 6.29
C THR A 187 6.52 -9.51 7.35
N TYR A 188 6.76 -8.34 7.92
CA TYR A 188 5.86 -7.70 8.87
C TYR A 188 5.66 -6.24 8.51
N PHE A 189 4.40 -5.81 8.46
CA PHE A 189 4.07 -4.40 8.50
C PHE A 189 2.95 -4.13 9.51
N PRO A 190 2.96 -2.96 10.18
CA PRO A 190 2.00 -2.68 11.27
C PRO A 190 0.53 -2.76 10.88
N PHE A 191 0.24 -2.56 9.59
CA PHE A 191 -1.09 -2.52 9.02
C PHE A 191 -1.34 -3.66 8.03
N THR A 192 -0.65 -4.81 8.17
CA THR A 192 -0.83 -6.08 7.40
C THR A 192 -0.53 -7.35 8.19
N ASN A 193 -1.37 -8.36 7.99
CA ASN A 193 -1.22 -9.68 8.57
C ASN A 193 -2.12 -10.67 7.77
N PRO A 194 -1.56 -11.74 7.19
CA PRO A 194 -0.14 -11.97 6.96
C PRO A 194 0.44 -10.96 5.96
N SER A 195 1.74 -10.65 6.07
CA SER A 195 2.44 -9.74 5.15
C SER A 195 3.45 -10.49 4.30
N PHE A 196 3.58 -10.09 3.03
CA PHE A 196 4.53 -10.71 2.10
C PHE A 196 5.42 -9.65 1.43
N GLU A 197 6.46 -10.09 0.75
CA GLU A 197 7.27 -9.31 -0.16
C GLU A 197 7.54 -10.17 -1.39
N LEU A 198 7.49 -9.57 -2.58
CA LEU A 198 7.81 -10.26 -3.83
C LEU A 198 9.12 -9.72 -4.40
N GLU A 199 10.13 -10.56 -4.39
CA GLU A 199 11.39 -10.28 -5.08
C GLU A 199 11.36 -10.86 -6.49
N ILE A 200 11.92 -10.11 -7.45
CA ILE A 200 12.10 -10.58 -8.82
C ILE A 200 13.59 -10.56 -9.20
N TYR A 201 14.03 -11.60 -9.90
CA TYR A 201 15.38 -11.68 -10.44
C TYR A 201 15.37 -11.33 -11.94
N PHE A 202 15.75 -10.10 -12.25
CA PHE A 202 15.79 -9.60 -13.63
C PHE A 202 17.23 -9.41 -14.11
N GLN A 203 17.56 -9.96 -15.28
CA GLN A 203 18.86 -9.80 -15.95
C GLN A 203 20.12 -10.15 -15.12
N LYS A 204 20.03 -11.07 -14.15
CA LYS A 204 21.14 -11.45 -13.24
C LYS A 204 21.74 -10.28 -12.44
N GLN A 205 21.00 -9.18 -12.28
CA GLN A 205 21.33 -8.09 -11.36
C GLN A 205 20.70 -8.34 -9.99
N ALA A 206 21.05 -7.53 -8.99
CA ALA A 206 20.45 -7.59 -7.65
C ALA A 206 18.91 -7.56 -7.76
N PRO A 207 18.18 -8.26 -6.86
CA PRO A 207 16.73 -8.37 -6.95
C PRO A 207 16.06 -6.99 -6.95
N PHE A 208 15.08 -6.80 -7.82
CA PHE A 208 14.15 -5.68 -7.69
C PHE A 208 13.09 -6.07 -6.66
N HIS A 209 12.84 -5.20 -5.69
CA HIS A 209 11.88 -5.45 -4.63
C HIS A 209 10.53 -4.80 -4.99
N PHE A 210 9.51 -5.63 -5.14
CA PHE A 210 8.13 -5.17 -5.04
C PHE A 210 7.68 -5.41 -3.58
N ALA A 211 7.65 -4.35 -2.77
CA ALA A 211 7.15 -4.44 -1.40
C ALA A 211 5.62 -4.49 -1.41
N VAL A 212 5.00 -5.59 -0.98
CA VAL A 212 3.55 -5.82 -1.18
C VAL A 212 2.86 -6.40 0.06
N PHE A 213 1.88 -5.66 0.56
CA PHE A 213 1.27 -5.86 1.85
C PHE A 213 -0.12 -6.53 1.72
N THR A 214 -0.54 -7.51 2.52
CA THR A 214 -1.97 -7.97 2.62
C THR A 214 -2.57 -7.83 4.02
N PHE A 215 -3.82 -7.36 4.17
CA PHE A 215 -4.53 -7.41 5.48
C PHE A 215 -5.67 -8.41 5.49
N CYS A 216 -5.73 -9.24 6.53
CA CYS A 216 -6.99 -9.46 7.23
C CYS A 216 -6.69 -9.57 8.74
N LYS A 217 -7.32 -8.72 9.55
CA LYS A 217 -7.36 -8.96 11.00
C LYS A 217 -8.60 -9.78 11.29
N GLU A 218 -8.45 -11.10 11.22
CA GLU A 218 -9.26 -11.93 12.09
C GLU A 218 -8.83 -11.63 13.54
N GLY A 219 -9.82 -11.25 14.35
CA GLY A 219 -9.77 -11.35 15.80
C GLY A 219 -10.51 -12.61 16.22
#